data_AF-A0A961R8E4-F1
#
_entry.id   AF-A0A961R8E4-F1
#
_cell.length_a   1.000
_cell.length_b   1.000
_cell.length_c   1.000
_cell.angle_alpha   90.00
_cell.angle_beta   90.00
_cell.angle_gamma   90.00
#
_symmetry.space_group_name_H-M   'P 1'
#
loop_
_entity.id
_entity.type
_entity.pdbx_description
1 polymer ?
#
loop_
_entity_poly.entity_id
_entity_poly.type
_entity_poly.pdbx_seq_one_letter_code
_entity_poly.pdbx_strand_id
1 'polypeptide(L)'
;MAGLLQYRTPPQLFGIPATSSQNHLALASASSLRCWSGQPIRGPSPCQILTLELDHQRDPGQSRSERTRTAIHFAAEKLFLEHGFEGVSMDRISELSGVTKQTVYSYVGSKEALFLNVVDSMTGSAGDELDNVAPQPLADTSPEQFLTRFAEEQLQIVVTPRLTKLRRMVIGEMTRFPELGAVLHRRGPARSIERLSQAFAQYAKAGALDVKDPRKAATFFNWLIMGEPVNDAMLLGDTSIPDAEGKKAHAKECVRIFMAASQPVEKHQTKHET
;
A
#
# COMPACT_ATOMS: atom_id res chain seq x y z
N MET A 1 31.49 1.42 -42.65
CA MET A 1 31.12 0.05 -42.22
C MET A 1 29.92 0.15 -41.29
N ALA A 2 28.73 0.29 -41.87
CA ALA A 2 27.46 0.41 -41.15
C ALA A 2 26.75 -0.95 -41.18
N GLY A 3 26.61 -1.59 -40.02
CA GLY A 3 25.94 -2.88 -39.85
C GLY A 3 24.47 -2.70 -39.50
N LEU A 4 23.61 -2.94 -40.48
CA LEU A 4 22.15 -3.02 -40.33
C LEU A 4 21.79 -4.39 -39.73
N LEU A 5 21.25 -4.40 -38.51
CA LEU A 5 20.60 -5.58 -37.91
C LEU A 5 19.14 -5.64 -38.37
N GLN A 6 18.85 -6.60 -39.25
CA GLN A 6 17.52 -6.91 -39.75
C GLN A 6 16.71 -7.65 -38.67
N TYR A 7 15.63 -7.02 -38.19
CA TYR A 7 14.61 -7.67 -37.37
C TYR A 7 13.77 -8.62 -38.24
N ARG A 8 13.76 -9.90 -37.89
CA ARG A 8 13.00 -10.95 -38.56
C ARG A 8 11.67 -11.16 -37.82
N THR A 9 10.56 -10.84 -38.47
CA THR A 9 9.18 -11.14 -38.03
C THR A 9 8.86 -12.62 -38.23
N PRO A 10 8.14 -13.28 -37.29
CA PRO A 10 7.47 -14.55 -37.57
C PRO A 10 5.97 -14.35 -37.93
N PRO A 11 5.38 -15.28 -38.71
CA PRO A 11 4.10 -15.09 -39.39
C PRO A 11 2.87 -15.40 -38.53
N GLN A 12 1.75 -14.73 -38.85
CA GLN A 12 0.40 -15.07 -38.40
C GLN A 12 -0.19 -16.19 -39.27
N LEU A 13 -0.99 -17.10 -38.69
CA LEU A 13 -2.25 -17.62 -39.27
C LEU A 13 -3.01 -18.55 -38.29
N PHE A 14 -4.19 -18.06 -37.88
CA PHE A 14 -5.50 -18.72 -37.74
C PHE A 14 -5.69 -20.10 -37.07
N GLY A 15 -6.66 -20.14 -36.14
CA GLY A 15 -7.43 -21.34 -35.80
C GLY A 15 -8.19 -21.25 -34.46
N ILE A 16 -9.45 -20.76 -34.48
CA ILE A 16 -10.44 -20.96 -33.40
C ILE A 16 -11.47 -21.99 -33.90
N PRO A 17 -11.92 -22.93 -33.05
CA PRO A 17 -13.34 -22.92 -32.66
C PRO A 17 -13.56 -23.01 -31.14
N ALA A 18 -14.68 -22.43 -30.72
CA ALA A 18 -15.16 -22.28 -29.36
C ALA A 18 -15.75 -23.58 -28.75
N THR A 19 -15.76 -23.69 -27.42
CA THR A 19 -16.99 -23.85 -26.60
C THR A 19 -16.74 -23.70 -25.08
N SER A 20 -17.56 -22.84 -24.47
CA SER A 20 -18.14 -22.84 -23.11
C SER A 20 -17.37 -23.42 -21.90
N SER A 21 -17.07 -22.57 -20.90
CA SER A 21 -17.89 -22.45 -19.67
C SER A 21 -17.27 -21.49 -18.64
N GLN A 22 -17.96 -20.35 -18.46
CA GLN A 22 -18.29 -19.64 -17.21
C GLN A 22 -17.24 -19.13 -16.21
N ASN A 23 -17.43 -17.83 -15.93
CA ASN A 23 -17.26 -17.08 -14.68
C ASN A 23 -15.96 -16.32 -14.43
N HIS A 24 -15.84 -15.16 -15.08
CA HIS A 24 -15.19 -13.99 -14.49
C HIS A 24 -16.02 -12.73 -14.73
N LEU A 25 -16.39 -12.05 -13.64
CA LEU A 25 -16.89 -10.68 -13.60
C LEU A 25 -15.80 -9.76 -14.18
N ALA A 26 -15.89 -9.44 -15.46
CA ALA A 26 -15.10 -8.40 -16.09
C ALA A 26 -15.78 -7.04 -15.87
N LEU A 27 -15.15 -6.17 -15.09
CA LEU A 27 -15.42 -4.74 -15.09
C LEU A 27 -15.09 -4.20 -16.49
N ALA A 28 -16.11 -4.06 -17.32
CA ALA A 28 -15.99 -3.48 -18.65
C ALA A 28 -15.58 -2.00 -18.56
N SER A 29 -14.53 -1.64 -19.30
CA SER A 29 -14.12 -0.24 -19.51
C SER A 29 -15.28 0.57 -20.09
N ALA A 30 -15.59 1.71 -19.48
CA ALA A 30 -16.76 2.56 -19.74
C ALA A 30 -16.70 3.38 -21.05
N SER A 31 -16.28 2.79 -22.18
CA SER A 31 -16.17 3.52 -23.46
C SER A 31 -17.14 3.08 -24.57
N SER A 32 -18.12 2.21 -24.31
CA SER A 32 -19.06 1.83 -25.39
C SER A 32 -20.51 1.51 -24.98
N LEU A 33 -21.03 2.09 -23.89
CA LEU A 33 -22.47 1.99 -23.59
C LEU A 33 -23.20 3.21 -24.16
N ARG A 34 -23.96 3.00 -25.24
CA ARG A 34 -24.92 3.97 -25.78
C ARG A 34 -26.32 3.61 -25.28
N CYS A 35 -27.08 4.61 -24.83
CA CYS A 35 -28.51 4.46 -24.56
C CYS A 35 -29.25 4.23 -25.88
N TRP A 36 -30.40 3.53 -25.87
CA TRP A 36 -31.24 3.27 -27.04
C TRP A 36 -31.68 4.56 -27.77
N SER A 37 -31.61 5.71 -27.08
CA SER A 37 -31.89 7.05 -27.60
C SER A 37 -30.68 7.82 -28.17
N GLY A 38 -29.49 7.20 -28.27
CA GLY A 38 -28.30 7.82 -28.88
C GLY A 38 -27.61 8.90 -28.05
N GLN A 39 -28.09 9.21 -26.84
CA GLN A 39 -27.43 10.16 -25.94
C GLN A 39 -26.30 9.50 -25.13
N PRO A 40 -25.21 10.24 -24.83
CA PRO A 40 -24.19 9.77 -23.90
C PRO A 40 -24.81 9.56 -22.53
N ILE A 41 -24.62 8.37 -21.95
CA ILE A 41 -25.02 8.11 -20.57
C ILE A 41 -24.16 9.04 -19.71
N ARG A 42 -24.77 10.08 -19.14
CA ARG A 42 -24.11 10.90 -18.13
C ARG A 42 -23.83 9.98 -16.94
N GLY A 43 -22.57 9.60 -16.76
CA GLY A 43 -22.13 8.90 -15.56
C GLY A 43 -22.50 9.73 -14.31
N PRO A 44 -22.60 9.09 -13.14
CA PRO A 44 -22.90 9.79 -11.90
C PRO A 44 -21.92 10.97 -11.69
N SER A 45 -22.43 12.11 -11.24
CA SER A 45 -21.57 13.25 -10.88
C SER A 45 -20.58 12.86 -9.79
N PRO A 46 -19.46 13.58 -9.62
CA PRO A 46 -18.50 13.31 -8.53
C PRO A 46 -19.17 13.24 -7.14
N CYS A 47 -20.18 14.07 -6.88
CA CYS A 47 -20.99 14.00 -5.66
C CYS A 47 -21.86 12.74 -5.60
N GLN A 48 -22.39 12.26 -6.72
CA GLN A 48 -23.17 11.01 -6.77
C GLN A 48 -22.28 9.77 -6.57
N ILE A 49 -21.06 9.76 -7.13
CA ILE A 49 -20.06 8.71 -6.86
C ILE A 49 -19.69 8.72 -5.38
N LEU A 50 -19.42 9.90 -4.82
CA LEU A 50 -19.15 10.04 -3.38
C LEU A 50 -20.31 9.48 -2.55
N THR A 51 -21.54 9.81 -2.90
CA THR A 51 -22.71 9.36 -2.14
C THR A 51 -22.84 7.83 -2.18
N LEU A 52 -22.52 7.20 -3.32
CA LEU A 52 -22.52 5.73 -3.45
C LEU A 52 -21.37 5.08 -2.66
N GLU A 53 -20.17 5.66 -2.67
CA GLU A 53 -19.02 5.15 -1.91
C GLU A 53 -19.20 5.31 -0.39
N LEU A 54 -19.78 6.45 0.04
CA LEU A 54 -20.13 6.70 1.44
C LEU A 54 -21.31 5.84 1.90
N ASP A 55 -22.26 5.53 1.03
CA ASP A 55 -23.40 4.66 1.34
C ASP A 55 -22.98 3.19 1.48
N HIS A 56 -21.92 2.74 0.80
CA HIS A 56 -21.33 1.41 1.00
C HIS A 56 -20.58 1.28 2.35
N GLN A 57 -20.18 2.41 2.94
CA GLN A 57 -19.50 2.53 4.23
C GLN A 57 -20.49 2.87 5.39
N ARG A 58 -21.81 2.85 5.14
CA ARG A 58 -22.83 3.20 6.15
C ARG A 58 -22.95 2.13 7.24
N ASP A 59 -22.52 2.48 8.44
CA ASP A 59 -22.98 1.85 9.67
C ASP A 59 -24.22 2.60 10.21
N PRO A 60 -25.39 1.93 10.36
CA PRO A 60 -26.60 2.54 10.90
C PRO A 60 -26.43 3.19 12.29
N GLY A 61 -25.39 2.82 13.05
CA GLY A 61 -25.07 3.36 14.37
C GLY A 61 -24.31 4.69 14.39
N GLN A 62 -23.77 5.17 13.26
CA GLN A 62 -22.92 6.37 13.25
C GLN A 62 -23.72 7.65 13.54
N SER A 63 -23.18 8.49 14.42
CA SER A 63 -23.67 9.83 14.69
C SER A 63 -23.57 10.73 13.46
N ARG A 64 -24.37 11.80 13.42
CA ARG A 64 -24.27 12.81 12.34
C ARG A 64 -22.87 13.42 12.25
N SER A 65 -22.20 13.60 13.39
CA SER A 65 -20.85 14.16 13.47
C SER A 65 -19.81 13.25 12.79
N GLU A 66 -19.88 11.94 13.06
CA GLU A 66 -18.98 10.95 12.46
C GLU A 66 -19.18 10.89 10.94
N ARG A 67 -20.43 10.88 10.47
CA ARG A 67 -20.72 10.89 9.03
C ARG A 67 -20.16 12.13 8.34
N THR A 68 -20.30 13.30 8.96
CA THR A 68 -19.71 14.55 8.45
C THR A 68 -18.18 14.45 8.40
N ARG A 69 -17.54 13.93 9.45
CA ARG A 69 -16.08 13.76 9.49
C ARG A 69 -15.60 12.80 8.39
N THR A 70 -16.28 11.68 8.20
CA THR A 70 -15.97 10.69 7.14
C THR A 70 -16.14 11.29 5.74
N ALA A 71 -17.23 12.02 5.49
CA ALA A 71 -17.46 12.67 4.20
C ALA A 71 -16.38 13.72 3.86
N ILE A 72 -15.97 14.54 4.83
CA ILE A 72 -14.89 15.51 4.67
C ILE A 72 -13.56 14.80 4.38
N HIS A 73 -13.23 13.77 5.18
CA HIS A 73 -11.99 13.02 5.01
C HIS A 73 -11.90 12.37 3.64
N PHE A 74 -12.95 11.66 3.21
CA PHE A 74 -12.99 11.00 1.91
C PHE A 74 -12.84 12.01 0.77
N ALA A 75 -13.59 13.12 0.82
CA ALA A 75 -13.51 14.15 -0.21
C ALA A 75 -12.09 14.74 -0.29
N ALA A 76 -11.48 15.01 0.85
CA ALA A 76 -10.11 15.52 0.94
C ALA A 76 -9.09 14.51 0.38
N GLU A 77 -9.15 13.25 0.81
CA GLU A 77 -8.26 12.19 0.32
C GLU A 77 -8.33 12.08 -1.20
N LYS A 78 -9.53 11.97 -1.76
CA LYS A 78 -9.73 11.86 -3.21
C LYS A 78 -9.13 13.06 -3.94
N LEU A 79 -9.48 14.27 -3.52
CA LEU A 79 -9.02 15.50 -4.17
C LEU A 79 -7.51 15.68 -4.04
N PHE A 80 -6.91 15.43 -2.87
CA PHE A 80 -5.46 15.53 -2.69
C PHE A 80 -4.72 14.50 -3.53
N LEU A 81 -5.19 13.26 -3.58
CA LEU A 81 -4.59 12.24 -4.45
C LEU A 81 -4.72 12.64 -5.92
N GLU A 82 -5.83 13.21 -6.38
CA GLU A 82 -6.03 13.58 -7.79
C GLU A 82 -5.29 14.86 -8.21
N HIS A 83 -5.23 15.87 -7.35
CA HIS A 83 -4.81 17.23 -7.71
C HIS A 83 -3.60 17.75 -6.91
N GLY A 84 -3.06 16.95 -5.99
CA GLY A 84 -2.00 17.35 -5.08
C GLY A 84 -2.49 18.33 -4.01
N PHE A 85 -1.59 18.78 -3.13
CA PHE A 85 -1.93 19.71 -2.05
C PHE A 85 -2.31 21.10 -2.57
N GLU A 86 -1.55 21.65 -3.51
CA GLU A 86 -1.79 22.99 -4.08
C GLU A 86 -3.04 23.06 -4.95
N GLY A 87 -3.33 22.01 -5.72
CA GLY A 87 -4.49 21.97 -6.64
C GLY A 87 -5.85 21.85 -5.95
N VAL A 88 -5.89 21.79 -4.62
CA VAL A 88 -7.10 21.60 -3.83
C VAL A 88 -7.40 22.83 -2.98
N SER A 89 -8.65 23.29 -3.05
CA SER A 89 -9.20 24.35 -2.20
C SER A 89 -10.22 23.80 -1.21
N MET A 90 -10.41 24.49 -0.09
CA MET A 90 -11.44 24.14 0.90
C MET A 90 -12.86 24.22 0.31
N ASP A 91 -13.07 25.05 -0.70
CA ASP A 91 -14.35 25.14 -1.42
C ASP A 91 -14.63 23.84 -2.20
N ARG A 92 -13.62 23.31 -2.89
CA ARG A 92 -13.76 22.06 -3.63
C ARG A 92 -14.01 20.86 -2.72
N ILE A 93 -13.39 20.85 -1.53
CA ILE A 93 -13.64 19.83 -0.51
C ILE A 93 -15.09 19.95 0.01
N SER A 94 -15.56 21.16 0.29
CA SER A 94 -16.94 21.43 0.71
C SER A 94 -17.95 20.95 -0.33
N GLU A 95 -17.75 21.31 -1.59
CA GLU A 95 -18.61 20.90 -2.70
C GLU A 95 -18.67 19.38 -2.84
N LEU A 96 -17.50 18.72 -2.86
CA LEU A 96 -17.45 17.27 -3.00
C LEU A 96 -18.11 16.60 -1.79
N SER A 97 -17.72 16.95 -0.57
CA SER A 97 -18.23 16.34 0.67
C SER A 97 -19.72 16.60 0.96
N GLY A 98 -20.35 17.54 0.26
CA GLY A 98 -21.76 17.90 0.47
C GLY A 98 -22.03 18.65 1.78
N VAL A 99 -20.98 19.17 2.44
CA VAL A 99 -21.11 20.00 3.65
C VAL A 99 -20.66 21.43 3.39
N THR A 100 -21.17 22.40 4.15
CA THR A 100 -20.81 23.82 3.93
C THR A 100 -19.35 24.08 4.27
N LYS A 101 -18.74 25.09 3.62
CA LYS A 101 -17.37 25.53 3.90
C LYS A 101 -17.14 25.78 5.39
N GLN A 102 -18.06 26.49 6.04
CA GLN A 102 -18.03 26.73 7.49
C GLN A 102 -17.99 25.43 8.31
N THR A 103 -18.74 24.40 7.89
CA THR A 103 -18.70 23.07 8.53
C THR A 103 -17.35 22.42 8.35
N VAL A 104 -16.76 22.46 7.14
CA VAL A 104 -15.41 21.90 6.91
C VAL A 104 -14.41 22.55 7.86
N TYR A 105 -14.33 23.88 7.89
CA TYR A 105 -13.42 24.62 8.80
C TYR A 105 -13.67 24.29 10.27
N SER A 106 -14.92 24.14 10.70
CA SER A 106 -15.25 23.78 12.10
C SER A 106 -14.72 22.39 12.50
N TYR A 107 -14.62 21.45 11.56
CA TYR A 107 -14.18 20.07 11.86
C TYR A 107 -12.66 19.90 11.78
N VAL A 108 -12.01 20.65 10.89
CA VAL A 108 -10.62 20.36 10.50
C VAL A 108 -9.67 21.55 10.69
N GLY A 109 -10.19 22.75 10.89
CA GLY A 109 -9.41 23.97 11.12
C GLY A 109 -8.80 24.56 9.86
N SER A 110 -7.91 23.84 9.17
CA SER A 110 -7.20 24.33 7.99
C SER A 110 -6.99 23.25 6.92
N LYS A 111 -6.53 23.67 5.73
CA LYS A 111 -6.22 22.72 4.63
C LYS A 111 -5.03 21.83 5.02
N GLU A 112 -4.03 22.41 5.69
CA GLU A 112 -2.82 21.76 6.20
C GLU A 112 -3.18 20.70 7.25
N ALA A 113 -4.00 21.08 8.24
CA ALA A 113 -4.47 20.15 9.26
C ALA A 113 -5.30 19.00 8.68
N LEU A 114 -6.16 19.29 7.70
CA LEU A 114 -6.89 18.27 6.96
C LEU A 114 -5.95 17.35 6.17
N PHE A 115 -4.94 17.92 5.52
CA PHE A 115 -3.97 17.14 4.77
C PHE A 115 -3.15 16.20 5.69
N LEU A 116 -2.70 16.70 6.83
CA LEU A 116 -2.05 15.87 7.87
C LEU A 116 -2.94 14.74 8.34
N ASN A 117 -4.23 15.01 8.59
CA ASN A 117 -5.19 13.99 9.00
C ASN A 117 -5.36 12.90 7.93
N VAL A 118 -5.41 13.28 6.65
CA VAL A 118 -5.47 12.33 5.53
C VAL A 118 -4.22 11.46 5.50
N VAL A 119 -3.03 12.06 5.63
CA VAL A 119 -1.76 11.32 5.64
C VAL A 119 -1.71 10.36 6.85
N ASP A 120 -2.05 10.81 8.06
CA ASP A 120 -2.06 9.99 9.27
C ASP A 120 -3.06 8.83 9.15
N SER A 121 -4.25 9.10 8.62
CA SER A 121 -5.30 8.10 8.42
C SER A 121 -4.91 7.04 7.39
N MET A 122 -4.42 7.44 6.21
CA MET A 122 -4.04 6.50 5.16
C MET A 122 -2.85 5.63 5.57
N THR A 123 -1.84 6.24 6.22
CA THR A 123 -0.66 5.50 6.70
C THR A 123 -0.98 4.62 7.92
N GLY A 124 -1.82 5.12 8.82
CA GLY A 124 -2.34 4.37 9.97
C GLY A 124 -3.13 3.14 9.55
N SER A 125 -4.09 3.32 8.64
CA SER A 125 -4.95 2.23 8.12
C SER A 125 -4.13 1.10 7.49
N ALA A 126 -3.10 1.44 6.71
CA ALA A 126 -2.20 0.43 6.14
C ALA A 126 -1.42 -0.34 7.22
N GLY A 127 -0.98 0.36 8.27
CA GLY A 127 -0.34 -0.29 9.42
C GLY A 127 -1.31 -1.16 10.23
N ASP A 128 -2.57 -0.74 10.38
CA ASP A 128 -3.61 -1.49 11.08
C ASP A 128 -3.96 -2.77 10.32
N GLU A 129 -4.10 -2.67 9.00
CA GLU A 129 -4.31 -3.81 8.11
C GLU A 129 -3.18 -4.83 8.24
N LEU A 130 -1.93 -4.37 8.16
CA LEU A 130 -0.78 -5.26 8.33
C LEU A 130 -0.78 -5.90 9.72
N ASP A 131 -1.15 -5.16 10.77
CA ASP A 131 -1.19 -5.71 12.11
C ASP A 131 -2.25 -6.81 12.29
N ASN A 132 -3.35 -6.71 11.56
CA ASN A 132 -4.46 -7.67 11.57
C ASN A 132 -4.13 -8.96 10.80
N VAL A 133 -3.42 -8.86 9.67
CA VAL A 133 -3.15 -10.03 8.79
C VAL A 133 -1.80 -10.69 9.06
N ALA A 134 -0.85 -9.95 9.64
CA ALA A 134 0.49 -10.47 9.90
C ALA A 134 0.44 -11.62 10.91
N PRO A 135 1.25 -12.67 10.70
CA PRO A 135 1.31 -13.79 11.62
C PRO A 135 1.76 -13.35 13.02
N GLN A 136 1.48 -14.20 14.00
CA GLN A 136 2.04 -14.07 15.34
C GLN A 136 3.32 -14.91 15.44
N PRO A 137 4.42 -14.36 15.98
CA PRO A 137 5.65 -15.12 16.16
C PRO A 137 5.42 -16.27 17.15
N LEU A 138 6.17 -17.36 16.99
CA LEU A 138 6.18 -18.54 17.88
C LEU A 138 4.85 -19.31 18.03
N ALA A 139 3.79 -18.94 17.30
CA ALA A 139 2.56 -19.74 17.19
C ALA A 139 2.76 -20.91 16.20
N ASP A 140 3.66 -21.83 16.53
CA ASP A 140 4.09 -22.99 15.71
C ASP A 140 4.66 -22.62 14.32
N THR A 141 5.03 -21.36 14.14
CA THR A 141 5.53 -20.83 12.87
C THR A 141 7.05 -20.70 12.93
N SER A 142 7.78 -21.31 11.98
CA SER A 142 9.23 -21.12 11.87
C SER A 142 9.57 -19.66 11.55
N PRO A 143 10.77 -19.17 11.89
CA PRO A 143 11.17 -17.80 11.53
C PRO A 143 11.01 -17.52 10.03
N GLU A 144 11.38 -18.49 9.19
CA GLU A 144 11.27 -18.37 7.73
C GLU A 144 9.81 -18.23 7.26
N GLN A 145 8.90 -19.04 7.79
CA GLN A 145 7.47 -18.97 7.45
C GLN A 145 6.85 -17.63 7.91
N PHE A 146 7.18 -17.19 9.12
CA PHE A 146 6.73 -15.91 9.67
C PHE A 146 7.19 -14.76 8.78
N LEU A 147 8.48 -14.74 8.43
CA LEU A 147 9.08 -13.65 7.66
C LEU A 147 8.57 -13.63 6.22
N THR A 148 8.35 -14.79 5.61
CA THR A 148 7.78 -14.89 4.26
C THR A 148 6.39 -14.29 4.23
N ARG A 149 5.50 -14.73 5.13
CA ARG A 149 4.14 -14.19 5.19
C ARG A 149 4.14 -12.70 5.54
N PHE A 150 4.96 -12.27 6.49
CA PHE A 150 5.07 -10.85 6.84
C PHE A 150 5.50 -9.99 5.64
N ALA A 151 6.55 -10.41 4.92
CA ALA A 151 7.05 -9.69 3.76
C ALA A 151 6.03 -9.64 2.61
N GLU A 152 5.34 -10.76 2.34
CA GLU A 152 4.28 -10.82 1.33
C GLU A 152 3.14 -9.83 1.67
N GLU A 153 2.59 -9.89 2.88
CA GLU A 153 1.51 -9.00 3.32
C GLU A 153 1.93 -7.53 3.30
N GLN A 154 3.14 -7.23 3.78
CA GLN A 154 3.67 -5.87 3.77
C GLN A 154 3.78 -5.30 2.35
N LEU A 155 4.27 -6.09 1.38
CA LEU A 155 4.35 -5.67 -0.02
C LEU A 155 2.96 -5.50 -0.65
N GLN A 156 1.99 -6.36 -0.31
CA GLN A 156 0.62 -6.24 -0.83
C GLN A 156 -0.04 -4.95 -0.35
N ILE A 157 0.08 -4.65 0.94
CA ILE A 157 -0.59 -3.53 1.58
C ILE A 157 0.12 -2.20 1.26
N VAL A 158 1.45 -2.17 1.35
CA VAL A 158 2.21 -0.92 1.32
C VAL A 158 2.61 -0.50 -0.09
N VAL A 159 2.91 -1.44 -0.99
CA VAL A 159 3.38 -1.15 -2.36
C VAL A 159 2.17 -1.14 -3.31
N THR A 160 1.39 -0.07 -3.22
CA THR A 160 0.17 0.13 -4.03
C THR A 160 0.19 1.50 -4.70
N PRO A 161 -0.51 1.68 -5.84
CA PRO A 161 -0.63 2.98 -6.50
C PRO A 161 -1.10 4.08 -5.53
N ARG A 162 -2.07 3.75 -4.67
CA ARG A 162 -2.65 4.68 -3.68
C ARG A 162 -1.61 5.18 -2.68
N LEU A 163 -0.84 4.30 -2.04
CA LEU A 163 0.15 4.70 -1.04
C LEU A 163 1.43 5.27 -1.65
N THR A 164 1.85 4.81 -2.83
CA THR A 164 2.97 5.42 -3.57
C THR A 164 2.63 6.86 -3.98
N LYS A 165 1.40 7.12 -4.44
CA LYS A 165 0.93 8.48 -4.76
C LYS A 165 0.91 9.38 -3.53
N LEU A 166 0.39 8.88 -2.40
CA LEU A 166 0.45 9.59 -1.11
C LEU A 166 1.89 9.94 -0.73
N ARG A 167 2.81 8.97 -0.82
CA ARG A 167 4.23 9.16 -0.48
C ARG A 167 4.89 10.22 -1.37
N ARG A 168 4.66 10.19 -2.69
CA ARG A 168 5.13 11.26 -3.62
C ARG A 168 4.63 12.63 -3.20
N MET A 169 3.34 12.75 -2.92
CA MET A 169 2.73 14.01 -2.52
C MET A 169 3.31 14.53 -1.20
N VAL A 170 3.47 13.67 -0.19
CA VAL A 170 4.12 14.03 1.08
C VAL A 170 5.54 14.53 0.84
N ILE A 171 6.36 13.78 0.10
CA ILE A 171 7.76 14.15 -0.17
C ILE A 171 7.85 15.49 -0.91
N GLY A 172 6.96 15.75 -1.86
CA GLY A 172 6.91 17.03 -2.58
C GLY A 172 6.62 18.23 -1.67
N GLU A 173 5.87 18.04 -0.59
CA GLU A 173 5.46 19.10 0.33
C GLU A 173 6.31 19.16 1.62
N MET A 174 7.21 18.21 1.86
CA MET A 174 8.00 18.10 3.09
C MET A 174 8.86 19.33 3.40
N THR A 175 9.34 20.06 2.38
CA THR A 175 10.11 21.30 2.58
C THR A 175 9.26 22.40 3.24
N ARG A 176 7.95 22.38 3.01
CA ARG A 176 7.00 23.37 3.54
C ARG A 176 6.33 22.89 4.82
N PHE A 177 6.06 21.60 4.91
CA PHE A 177 5.40 20.94 6.05
C PHE A 177 6.22 19.74 6.52
N PRO A 178 7.32 19.96 7.28
CA PRO A 178 8.21 18.88 7.75
C PRO A 178 7.49 17.81 8.57
N GLU A 179 6.40 18.17 9.25
CA GLU A 179 5.60 17.26 10.06
C GLU A 179 4.98 16.10 9.24
N LEU A 180 4.74 16.29 7.93
CA LEU A 180 4.24 15.24 7.05
C LEU A 180 5.20 14.06 6.97
N GLY A 181 6.50 14.35 6.86
CA GLY A 181 7.55 13.33 6.84
C GLY A 181 7.62 12.56 8.15
N ALA A 182 7.48 13.26 9.28
CA ALA A 182 7.46 12.64 10.60
C ALA A 182 6.25 11.70 10.80
N VAL A 183 5.05 12.13 10.36
CA VAL A 183 3.84 11.29 10.39
C VAL A 183 4.01 10.06 9.51
N LEU A 184 4.41 10.24 8.25
CA LEU A 184 4.64 9.15 7.31
C LEU A 184 5.65 8.14 7.83
N HIS A 185 6.76 8.59 8.41
CA HIS A 185 7.78 7.71 8.99
C HIS A 185 7.26 6.95 10.22
N ARG A 186 6.63 7.66 11.16
CA ARG A 186 6.15 7.08 12.43
C ARG A 186 5.04 6.06 12.21
N ARG A 187 4.07 6.37 11.34
CA ARG A 187 2.91 5.50 11.06
C ARG A 187 3.21 4.39 10.05
N GLY A 188 4.19 4.60 9.17
CA GLY A 188 4.63 3.61 8.18
C GLY A 188 5.80 2.75 8.68
N PRO A 189 7.04 2.97 8.19
CA PRO A 189 8.16 2.07 8.40
C PRO A 189 8.52 1.85 9.87
N ALA A 190 8.41 2.87 10.73
CA ALA A 190 8.76 2.71 12.15
C ALA A 190 7.88 1.66 12.86
N ARG A 191 6.60 1.56 12.47
CA ARG A 191 5.65 0.58 13.00
C ARG A 191 6.01 -0.84 12.56
N SER A 192 6.26 -1.05 11.28
CA SER A 192 6.68 -2.36 10.75
C SER A 192 8.00 -2.83 11.35
N ILE A 193 8.98 -1.92 11.49
CA ILE A 193 10.27 -2.22 12.12
C ILE A 193 10.09 -2.63 13.59
N GLU A 194 9.23 -1.94 14.33
CA GLU A 194 8.97 -2.28 15.73
C GLU A 194 8.36 -3.68 15.86
N ARG A 195 7.38 -4.03 15.02
CA ARG A 195 6.79 -5.37 14.99
C ARG A 195 7.80 -6.46 14.67
N LEU A 196 8.62 -6.26 13.64
CA LEU A 196 9.70 -7.18 13.29
C LEU A 196 10.72 -7.32 14.44
N SER A 197 11.06 -6.21 15.09
CA SER A 197 11.99 -6.20 16.23
C SER A 197 11.47 -7.06 17.38
N GLN A 198 10.18 -6.96 17.69
CA GLN A 198 9.53 -7.78 18.72
C GLN A 198 9.54 -9.27 18.35
N ALA A 199 9.24 -9.60 17.09
CA ALA A 199 9.29 -10.99 16.61
C ALA A 199 10.72 -11.55 16.65
N PHE A 200 11.71 -10.77 16.22
CA PHE A 200 13.12 -11.15 16.25
C PHE A 200 13.64 -11.38 17.66
N ALA A 201 13.25 -10.53 18.63
CA ALA A 201 13.60 -10.74 20.03
C ALA A 201 13.03 -12.06 20.58
N GLN A 202 11.80 -12.42 20.19
CA GLN A 202 11.17 -13.68 20.58
C GLN A 202 11.87 -14.90 19.98
N TYR A 203 12.14 -14.89 18.67
CA TYR A 203 12.85 -15.98 18.01
C TYR A 203 14.30 -16.13 18.50
N ALA A 204 14.99 -15.02 18.80
CA ALA A 204 16.33 -15.04 19.39
C ALA A 204 16.33 -15.68 20.77
N LYS A 205 15.36 -15.31 21.63
CA LYS A 205 15.20 -15.91 22.95
C LYS A 205 14.91 -17.41 22.88
N ALA A 206 14.18 -17.85 21.84
CA ALA A 206 13.91 -19.26 21.57
C ALA A 206 15.09 -20.00 20.91
N GLY A 207 16.19 -19.31 20.57
CA GLY A 207 17.33 -19.89 19.87
C GLY A 207 17.06 -20.24 18.40
N ALA A 208 15.96 -19.73 17.83
CA ALA A 208 15.55 -19.99 16.45
C ALA A 208 16.16 -18.99 15.45
N LEU A 209 16.65 -17.84 15.91
CA LEU A 209 17.42 -16.87 15.13
C LEU A 209 18.67 -16.44 15.91
N ASP A 210 19.79 -16.28 15.23
CA ASP A 210 20.98 -15.62 15.78
C ASP A 210 20.96 -14.13 15.40
N VAL A 211 20.30 -13.32 16.24
CA VAL A 211 20.22 -11.86 16.07
C VAL A 211 20.62 -11.15 17.37
N LYS A 212 21.79 -10.49 17.35
CA LYS A 212 22.35 -9.78 18.52
C LYS A 212 21.60 -8.48 18.84
N ASP A 213 21.16 -7.77 17.81
CA ASP A 213 20.39 -6.53 17.90
C ASP A 213 19.09 -6.70 17.09
N PRO A 214 17.98 -7.10 17.74
CA PRO A 214 16.70 -7.34 17.06
C PRO A 214 16.19 -6.10 16.31
N ARG A 215 16.39 -4.90 16.85
CA ARG A 215 15.89 -3.66 16.25
C ARG A 215 16.66 -3.32 14.98
N LYS A 216 17.98 -3.47 15.00
CA LYS A 216 18.82 -3.24 13.82
C LYS A 216 18.60 -4.30 12.75
N ALA A 217 18.48 -5.58 13.13
CA ALA A 217 18.12 -6.66 12.21
C ALA A 217 16.76 -6.40 11.54
N ALA A 218 15.75 -6.00 12.32
CA ALA A 218 14.42 -5.63 11.81
C ALA A 218 14.48 -4.44 10.84
N THR A 219 15.31 -3.45 11.14
CA THR A 219 15.52 -2.28 10.26
C THR A 219 16.10 -2.70 8.92
N PHE A 220 17.15 -3.53 8.92
CA PHE A 220 17.74 -4.05 7.68
C PHE A 220 16.77 -4.91 6.90
N PHE A 221 16.06 -5.82 7.57
CA PHE A 221 15.09 -6.69 6.90
C PHE A 221 13.95 -5.89 6.28
N ASN A 222 13.40 -4.89 6.98
CA ASN A 222 12.37 -4.01 6.42
C ASN A 222 12.87 -3.29 5.15
N TRP A 223 14.09 -2.76 5.14
CA TRP A 223 14.62 -2.08 3.95
C TRP A 223 15.07 -3.02 2.84
N LEU A 224 15.39 -4.28 3.16
CA LEU A 224 15.58 -5.34 2.17
C LEU A 224 14.27 -5.63 1.42
N ILE A 225 13.15 -5.75 2.15
CA ILE A 225 11.81 -5.93 1.54
C ILE A 225 11.42 -4.69 0.72
N MET A 226 11.52 -3.51 1.32
CA MET A 226 10.91 -2.30 0.75
C MET A 226 11.78 -1.58 -0.28
N GLY A 227 13.09 -1.83 -0.32
CA GLY A 227 14.07 -1.02 -1.05
C GLY A 227 13.74 -0.82 -2.53
N GLU A 228 13.93 -1.86 -3.34
CA GLU A 228 13.71 -1.81 -4.80
C GLU A 228 12.23 -1.51 -5.15
N PRO A 229 11.21 -2.25 -4.66
CA PRO A 229 9.84 -2.04 -5.10
C PRO A 229 9.30 -0.62 -4.82
N VAL A 230 9.68 -0.03 -3.69
CA VAL A 230 9.29 1.36 -3.37
C VAL A 230 10.06 2.33 -4.25
N ASN A 231 11.37 2.16 -4.37
CA ASN A 231 12.21 3.11 -5.10
C ASN A 231 11.79 3.18 -6.56
N ASP A 232 11.54 2.03 -7.19
CA ASP A 232 11.07 1.96 -8.57
C ASP A 232 9.68 2.61 -8.70
N ALA A 233 8.71 2.24 -7.85
CA ALA A 233 7.37 2.84 -7.91
C ALA A 233 7.39 4.37 -7.73
N MET A 234 8.31 4.87 -6.90
CA MET A 234 8.50 6.30 -6.66
C MET A 234 9.07 7.03 -7.87
N LEU A 235 10.05 6.45 -8.56
CA LEU A 235 10.83 7.09 -9.63
C LEU A 235 10.29 6.82 -11.04
N LEU A 236 9.79 5.61 -11.27
CA LEU A 236 9.36 5.11 -12.58
C LEU A 236 7.83 5.09 -12.75
N GLY A 237 7.08 5.34 -11.66
CA GLY A 237 5.63 5.42 -11.68
C GLY A 237 4.93 4.09 -11.37
N ASP A 238 3.61 4.09 -11.45
CA ASP A 238 2.80 2.97 -10.94
C ASP A 238 2.95 1.69 -11.77
N THR A 239 3.46 1.79 -13.01
CA THR A 239 3.71 0.64 -13.89
C THR A 239 4.89 -0.21 -13.45
N SER A 240 5.79 0.31 -12.61
CA SER A 240 6.89 -0.48 -12.04
C SER A 240 6.53 -1.16 -10.72
N ILE A 241 5.29 -0.99 -10.23
CA ILE A 241 4.82 -1.73 -9.06
C ILE A 241 4.74 -3.21 -9.44
N PRO A 242 5.44 -4.11 -8.73
CA PRO A 242 5.36 -5.54 -9.03
C PRO A 242 3.93 -6.06 -8.84
N ASP A 243 3.52 -7.00 -9.69
CA ASP A 243 2.26 -7.71 -9.52
C ASP A 243 2.31 -8.67 -8.31
N ALA A 244 1.23 -9.41 -8.09
CA ALA A 244 1.14 -10.32 -6.95
C ALA A 244 2.20 -11.43 -6.96
N GLU A 245 2.60 -11.94 -8.13
CA GLU A 245 3.62 -12.97 -8.24
C GLU A 245 5.02 -12.38 -8.04
N GLY A 246 5.29 -11.21 -8.63
CA GLY A 246 6.53 -10.47 -8.44
C GLY A 246 6.77 -10.11 -6.98
N LYS A 247 5.74 -9.65 -6.25
CA LYS A 247 5.82 -9.38 -4.80
C LYS A 247 6.17 -10.64 -4.01
N LYS A 248 5.56 -11.79 -4.34
CA LYS A 248 5.86 -13.08 -3.68
C LYS A 248 7.29 -13.55 -3.96
N ALA A 249 7.74 -13.44 -5.21
CA ALA A 249 9.11 -13.80 -5.58
C ALA A 249 10.14 -12.92 -4.84
N HIS A 250 9.91 -11.61 -4.81
CA HIS A 250 10.73 -10.66 -4.07
C HIS A 250 10.77 -10.95 -2.57
N ALA A 251 9.62 -11.19 -1.95
CA ALA A 251 9.53 -11.55 -0.53
C ALA A 251 10.35 -12.80 -0.20
N LYS A 252 10.21 -13.87 -0.99
CA LYS A 252 10.95 -15.12 -0.80
C LYS A 252 12.46 -14.91 -0.89
N GLU A 253 12.92 -14.12 -1.85
CA GLU A 253 14.34 -13.84 -2.00
C GLU A 253 14.90 -13.00 -0.83
N CYS A 254 14.15 -11.99 -0.38
CA CYS A 254 14.51 -11.22 0.81
C CYS A 254 14.65 -12.12 2.06
N VAL A 255 13.72 -13.05 2.24
CA VAL A 255 13.76 -14.01 3.36
C VAL A 255 14.95 -14.96 3.23
N ARG A 256 15.20 -15.52 2.04
CA ARG A 256 16.34 -16.40 1.80
C ARG A 256 17.66 -15.72 2.17
N ILE A 257 17.85 -14.46 1.74
CA ILE A 257 19.05 -13.66 2.05
C ILE A 257 19.15 -13.41 3.55
N PHE A 258 18.07 -12.99 4.20
CA PHE A 258 18.08 -12.69 5.63
C PHE A 258 18.36 -13.94 6.49
N MET A 259 17.72 -15.06 6.16
CA MET A 259 17.90 -16.33 6.88
C MET A 259 19.34 -16.84 6.75
N ALA A 260 19.97 -16.70 5.58
CA ALA A 260 21.37 -17.10 5.40
C ALA A 260 22.34 -16.39 6.37
N ALA A 261 22.01 -15.17 6.81
CA ALA A 261 22.82 -14.40 7.78
C ALA A 261 22.38 -14.56 9.24
N SER A 262 21.20 -15.17 9.49
CA SER A 262 20.53 -15.13 10.81
C SER A 262 20.20 -16.51 11.37
N GLN A 263 20.63 -17.59 10.70
CA GLN A 263 20.47 -18.94 11.20
C GLN A 263 21.31 -19.17 12.47
N PRO A 264 20.80 -19.93 13.47
CA PRO A 264 21.60 -20.33 14.62
C PRO A 264 22.85 -21.09 14.17
N VAL A 265 24.02 -20.71 14.67
CA VAL A 265 25.24 -21.49 14.45
C VAL A 265 25.04 -22.86 15.10
N GLU A 266 25.04 -23.93 14.31
CA GLU A 266 25.11 -25.29 14.84
C GLU A 266 26.36 -25.39 15.71
N LYS A 267 26.19 -25.46 17.03
CA LYS A 267 27.28 -25.79 17.94
C LYS A 267 27.69 -27.22 17.62
N HIS A 268 28.65 -27.40 16.72
CA HIS A 268 29.34 -28.67 16.55
C HIS A 268 29.88 -29.07 17.91
N GLN A 269 29.26 -30.07 18.54
CA GLN A 269 29.77 -30.72 19.73
C GLN A 269 31.12 -31.31 19.33
N THR A 270 32.20 -30.59 19.65
CA THR A 270 33.55 -31.15 19.60
C THR A 270 33.57 -32.21 20.69
N LYS A 271 33.27 -33.46 20.32
CA LYS A 271 33.56 -34.62 21.15
C LYS A 271 35.07 -34.61 21.37
N HIS A 272 35.51 -34.15 22.53
CA HIS A 272 36.82 -34.49 23.05
C HIS A 272 36.78 -36.00 23.34
N GLU A 273 37.21 -36.80 22.37
CA GLU A 273 37.63 -38.17 22.61
C GLU A 273 38.81 -38.11 23.59
N THR A 274 38.59 -38.76 24.74
CA THR A 274 39.59 -38.99 25.79
C THR A 274 40.22 -40.36 25.55
#